data_AF-A0A6P8H9J6-F1
#
_entry.id   AF-A0A6P8H9J6-F1
#
_cell.length_a   1.000
_cell.length_b   1.000
_cell.length_c   1.000
_cell.angle_alpha   90.00
_cell.angle_beta   90.00
_cell.angle_gamma   90.00
#
_symmetry.space_group_name_H-M   'P 1'
#
loop_
_entity.id
_entity.type
_entity.pdbx_description
1 polymer ?
#
loop_
_entity_poly.entity_id
_entity_poly.type
_entity_poly.pdbx_seq_one_letter_code
_entity_poly.pdbx_strand_id
1 'polypeptide(L)'
;MADEKGEVLTILERRIDELESKVLSNEEDLKKFQNESCLDTLVRVQNELQRLPTKYYRISETWKKIKELENYLSTEFLERVALSDDVKADIIMAGENQLQSCCEKLHEIEDLKKIVSTEPLKDLPTLSSKMQPLIEVQINHQEETEHTSSQLNKLLSHYNNIVSMLSKQFIEWDNILTRMEVDLDTKPLE
;
A
#
# COMPACT_ATOMS: atom_id res chain seq x y z
N MET A 1 24.38 -22.29 -8.73
CA MET A 1 25.42 -22.22 -7.67
C MET A 1 26.85 -22.06 -8.20
N ALA A 2 27.25 -22.72 -9.31
CA ALA A 2 28.56 -22.49 -9.93
C ALA A 2 28.62 -21.19 -10.76
N ASP A 3 27.50 -20.83 -11.41
CA ASP A 3 27.36 -19.67 -12.30
C ASP A 3 27.43 -18.33 -11.53
N GLU A 4 26.72 -18.26 -10.41
CA GLU A 4 26.64 -17.08 -9.51
C GLU A 4 28.00 -16.73 -8.88
N LYS A 5 28.87 -17.73 -8.63
CA LYS A 5 30.24 -17.49 -8.14
C LYS A 5 31.16 -16.95 -9.24
N GLY A 6 30.94 -17.33 -10.49
CA GLY A 6 31.70 -16.83 -11.64
C GLY A 6 31.38 -15.36 -11.93
N GLU A 7 30.11 -14.97 -11.82
CA GLU A 7 29.68 -13.58 -11.98
C GLU A 7 30.20 -12.66 -10.87
N VAL A 8 30.23 -13.13 -9.61
CA VAL A 8 30.81 -12.37 -8.51
C VAL A 8 32.32 -12.18 -8.66
N LEU A 9 33.03 -13.20 -9.18
CA LEU A 9 34.46 -13.12 -9.46
C LEU A 9 34.77 -12.08 -10.55
N THR A 10 34.01 -12.07 -11.65
CA THR A 10 34.23 -11.10 -12.75
C THR A 10 33.91 -9.66 -12.33
N ILE A 11 32.90 -9.44 -11.48
CA ILE A 11 32.63 -8.11 -10.91
C ILE A 11 33.78 -7.66 -10.01
N LEU A 12 34.34 -8.59 -9.22
CA LEU A 12 35.44 -8.27 -8.32
C LEU A 12 36.73 -7.98 -9.08
N GLU A 13 37.03 -8.76 -10.12
CA GLU A 13 38.17 -8.52 -11.02
C GLU A 13 38.06 -7.15 -11.71
N ARG A 14 36.90 -6.82 -12.29
CA ARG A 14 36.69 -5.49 -12.89
C ARG A 14 36.91 -4.35 -11.89
N ARG A 15 36.45 -4.53 -10.64
CA ARG A 15 36.62 -3.51 -9.60
C ARG A 15 38.08 -3.39 -9.17
N ILE A 16 38.84 -4.49 -9.15
CA ILE A 16 40.28 -4.48 -8.88
C ILE A 16 41.00 -3.76 -10.03
N ASP A 17 40.70 -4.06 -11.29
CA ASP A 17 41.29 -3.37 -12.45
C ASP A 17 41.01 -1.86 -12.44
N GLU A 18 39.78 -1.46 -12.06
CA GLU A 18 39.41 -0.05 -11.89
C GLU A 18 40.17 0.64 -10.75
N LEU A 19 40.49 -0.09 -9.67
CA LEU A 19 41.29 0.43 -8.57
C LEU A 19 42.77 0.50 -8.93
N GLU A 20 43.30 -0.52 -9.61
CA GLU A 20 44.68 -0.57 -10.09
C GLU A 20 44.94 0.55 -11.10
N SER A 21 44.06 0.76 -12.08
CA SER A 21 44.22 1.86 -13.06
C SER A 21 44.20 3.25 -12.43
N LYS A 22 43.40 3.46 -11.36
CA LYS A 22 43.30 4.73 -10.64
C LYS A 22 44.49 5.01 -9.73
N VAL A 23 45.11 3.98 -9.16
CA VAL A 23 46.22 4.12 -8.20
C VAL A 23 47.58 3.95 -8.87
N LEU A 24 47.68 3.09 -9.89
CA LEU A 24 48.90 2.68 -10.57
C LEU A 24 48.67 2.82 -12.08
N SER A 25 48.92 4.01 -12.62
CA SER A 25 48.73 4.25 -14.05
C SER A 25 49.86 3.66 -14.91
N ASN A 26 51.04 3.36 -14.36
CA ASN A 26 52.18 2.74 -15.07
C ASN A 26 52.95 1.70 -14.23
N GLU A 27 53.54 0.69 -14.86
CA GLU A 27 54.43 -0.30 -14.21
C GLU A 27 55.68 0.31 -13.56
N GLU A 28 56.07 1.52 -13.96
CA GLU A 28 57.16 2.26 -13.30
C GLU A 28 56.75 2.87 -11.95
N ASP A 29 55.45 3.14 -11.76
CA ASP A 29 54.92 3.65 -10.49
C ASP A 29 54.95 2.55 -9.41
N LEU A 30 54.72 1.29 -9.80
CA LEU A 30 54.90 0.13 -8.92
C LEU A 30 56.32 0.07 -8.32
N LYS A 31 57.36 0.44 -9.08
CA LYS A 31 58.74 0.47 -8.59
C LYS A 31 59.02 1.66 -7.67
N LYS A 32 58.33 2.78 -7.83
CA LYS A 32 58.45 3.96 -6.97
C LYS A 32 57.69 3.81 -5.66
N PHE A 33 56.51 3.16 -5.69
CA PHE A 33 55.68 2.91 -4.50
C PHE A 33 56.04 1.62 -3.75
N GLN A 34 56.99 0.82 -4.26
CA GLN A 34 57.43 -0.43 -3.60
C GLN A 34 57.91 -0.25 -2.15
N ASN A 35 58.28 0.97 -1.74
CA ASN A 35 58.77 1.28 -0.39
C ASN A 35 58.05 2.45 0.30
N GLU A 36 57.03 3.07 -0.30
CA GLU A 36 56.29 4.18 0.30
C GLU A 36 54.78 3.94 0.16
N SER A 37 54.04 4.02 1.28
CA SER A 37 52.59 3.96 1.25
C SER A 37 52.04 5.17 0.48
N CYS A 38 51.12 4.95 -0.46
CA CYS A 38 50.40 6.04 -1.14
C CYS A 38 49.72 7.00 -0.16
N LEU A 39 49.38 6.51 1.04
CA LEU A 39 48.86 7.33 2.11
C LEU A 39 49.91 8.30 2.67
N ASP A 40 51.16 7.83 2.84
CA ASP A 40 52.24 8.65 3.40
C ASP A 40 52.67 9.75 2.42
N THR A 41 52.68 9.44 1.12
CA THR A 41 52.94 10.45 0.08
C THR A 41 51.81 11.47 0.00
N LEU A 42 50.54 11.03 0.09
CA LEU A 42 49.39 11.91 0.15
C LEU A 42 49.41 12.81 1.40
N VAL A 43 49.72 12.26 2.56
CA VAL A 43 49.85 13.02 3.82
C VAL A 43 51.00 14.03 3.72
N ARG A 44 52.12 13.65 3.10
CA ARG A 44 53.23 14.57 2.86
C ARG A 44 52.83 15.72 1.93
N VAL A 45 52.16 15.41 0.82
CA VAL A 45 51.65 16.43 -0.12
C VAL A 45 50.65 17.33 0.57
N GLN A 46 49.72 16.78 1.34
CA GLN A 46 48.73 17.55 2.09
C GLN A 46 49.39 18.49 3.12
N ASN A 47 50.38 18.01 3.86
CA ASN A 47 51.11 18.83 4.83
C ASN A 47 51.90 19.96 4.15
N GLU A 48 52.53 19.69 3.00
CA GLU A 48 53.18 20.73 2.21
C GLU A 48 52.15 21.72 1.64
N LEU A 49 51.01 21.25 1.15
CA LEU A 49 49.92 22.08 0.63
C LEU A 49 49.29 22.97 1.71
N GLN A 50 49.26 22.51 2.97
CA GLN A 50 48.87 23.32 4.14
C GLN A 50 49.94 24.34 4.56
N ARG A 51 51.23 24.06 4.31
CA ARG A 51 52.35 24.99 4.58
C ARG A 51 52.53 26.06 3.49
N LEU A 52 52.17 25.77 2.25
CA LEU A 52 52.26 26.72 1.14
C LEU A 52 51.53 28.06 1.40
N PRO A 53 50.28 28.11 1.91
CA PRO A 53 49.58 29.36 2.18
C PRO A 53 50.12 30.13 3.40
N THR A 54 50.89 29.51 4.28
CA THR A 54 51.56 30.21 5.39
C THR A 54 52.89 30.82 4.95
N LYS A 55 53.58 30.20 3.99
CA LYS A 55 54.87 30.66 3.47
C LYS A 55 54.74 31.66 2.31
N TYR A 56 53.70 31.58 1.50
CA TYR A 56 53.51 32.42 0.31
C TYR A 56 52.18 33.18 0.37
N TYR A 57 52.25 34.49 0.65
CA TYR A 57 51.09 35.37 0.76
C TYR A 57 50.16 35.31 -0.46
N ARG A 58 50.72 35.29 -1.69
CA ARG A 58 49.92 35.22 -2.93
C ARG A 58 49.11 33.93 -3.05
N ILE A 59 49.65 32.80 -2.56
CA ILE A 59 48.96 31.51 -2.53
C ILE A 59 47.84 31.52 -1.48
N SER A 60 48.08 32.17 -0.34
CA SER A 60 47.05 32.40 0.69
C SER A 60 45.87 33.20 0.15
N GLU A 61 46.16 34.27 -0.60
CA GLU A 61 45.14 35.12 -1.23
C GLU A 61 44.33 34.34 -2.29
N THR A 62 44.99 33.53 -3.13
CA THR A 62 44.28 32.68 -4.09
C THR A 62 43.46 31.59 -3.41
N TRP A 63 43.91 31.02 -2.28
CA TRP A 63 43.10 30.05 -1.54
C TRP A 63 41.83 30.66 -0.95
N LYS A 64 41.90 31.92 -0.50
CA LYS A 64 40.71 32.66 -0.06
C LYS A 64 39.75 32.90 -1.23
N LYS A 65 40.26 33.34 -2.39
CA LYS A 65 39.45 33.53 -3.60
C LYS A 65 38.82 32.24 -4.10
N ILE A 66 39.48 31.09 -3.95
CA ILE A 66 38.92 29.78 -4.34
C ILE A 66 37.75 29.40 -3.43
N LYS A 67 37.85 29.63 -2.12
CA LYS A 67 36.71 29.45 -1.20
C LYS A 67 35.56 30.41 -1.50
N GLU A 68 35.87 31.64 -1.88
CA GLU A 68 34.85 32.61 -2.31
C GLU A 68 34.19 32.17 -3.63
N LEU A 69 34.96 31.66 -4.59
CA LEU A 69 34.45 31.10 -5.85
C LEU A 69 33.58 29.86 -5.62
N GLU A 70 33.93 29.00 -4.67
CA GLU A 70 33.11 27.86 -4.25
C GLU A 70 31.75 28.34 -3.70
N ASN A 71 31.75 29.43 -2.92
CA ASN A 71 30.50 30.05 -2.46
C ASN A 71 29.69 30.69 -3.61
N TYR A 72 30.34 31.35 -4.57
CA TYR A 72 29.67 31.92 -5.74
C TYR A 72 29.13 30.85 -6.71
N LEU A 73 29.73 29.66 -6.73
CA LEU A 73 29.28 28.50 -7.49
C LEU A 73 28.30 27.63 -6.71
N SER A 74 28.05 27.93 -5.43
CA SER A 74 27.04 27.20 -4.65
C SER A 74 25.67 27.39 -5.29
N THR A 75 24.92 26.29 -5.41
CA THR A 75 23.58 26.27 -6.03
C THR A 75 22.64 27.28 -5.38
N GLU A 76 22.78 27.50 -4.07
CA GLU A 76 21.97 28.45 -3.29
C GLU A 76 22.24 29.92 -3.66
N PHE A 77 23.50 30.29 -3.93
CA PHE A 77 23.83 31.63 -4.42
C PHE A 77 23.37 31.82 -5.87
N LEU A 78 23.57 30.80 -6.71
CA LEU A 78 23.16 30.84 -8.11
C LEU A 78 21.63 30.95 -8.25
N GLU A 79 20.86 30.25 -7.44
CA GLU A 79 19.40 30.36 -7.39
C GLU A 79 18.95 31.76 -6.97
N ARG A 80 19.57 32.35 -5.94
CA ARG A 80 19.26 33.71 -5.49
C ARG A 80 19.60 34.80 -6.52
N VAL A 81 20.68 34.62 -7.29
CA VAL A 81 21.12 35.59 -8.31
C VAL A 81 20.42 35.38 -9.65
N ALA A 82 20.09 34.14 -10.02
CA ALA A 82 19.41 33.82 -11.27
C ALA A 82 17.93 34.23 -11.24
N LEU A 83 17.29 34.23 -10.07
CA LEU A 83 15.92 34.68 -9.90
C LEU A 83 15.88 36.21 -9.70
N SER A 84 15.94 36.93 -10.82
CA SER A 84 15.54 38.35 -10.87
C SER A 84 14.10 38.51 -10.39
N ASP A 85 13.74 39.66 -9.84
CA ASP A 85 12.39 39.92 -9.32
C ASP A 85 11.32 39.82 -10.41
N ASP A 86 11.67 40.14 -11.66
CA ASP A 86 10.80 39.93 -12.83
C ASP A 86 10.52 38.43 -13.07
N VAL A 87 11.54 37.57 -12.94
CA VAL A 87 11.38 36.11 -13.12
C VAL A 87 10.56 35.51 -11.98
N LYS A 88 10.70 36.02 -10.75
CA LYS A 88 9.83 35.62 -9.63
C LYS A 88 8.39 36.03 -9.88
N ALA A 89 8.15 37.23 -10.42
CA ALA A 89 6.82 37.69 -10.79
C ALA A 89 6.22 36.79 -11.89
N ASP A 90 6.99 36.45 -12.92
CA ASP A 90 6.56 35.52 -13.97
C ASP A 90 6.24 34.12 -13.44
N ILE A 91 7.03 33.60 -12.50
CA ILE A 91 6.77 32.32 -11.83
C ILE A 91 5.46 32.38 -11.03
N ILE A 92 5.23 33.47 -10.30
CA ILE A 92 3.99 33.66 -9.52
C ILE A 92 2.79 33.77 -10.45
N MET A 93 2.88 34.53 -11.54
CA MET A 93 1.81 34.64 -12.54
C MET A 93 1.55 33.31 -13.25
N ALA A 94 2.60 32.57 -13.61
CA ALA A 94 2.45 31.23 -14.18
C ALA A 94 1.82 30.23 -13.20
N GLY A 95 2.14 30.37 -11.91
CA GLY A 95 1.62 29.54 -10.82
C GLY A 95 0.26 29.97 -10.28
N GLU A 96 -0.29 31.12 -10.69
CA GLU A 96 -1.51 31.72 -10.12
C GLU A 96 -2.69 30.76 -10.16
N ASN A 97 -2.95 30.13 -11.31
CA ASN A 97 -4.04 29.17 -11.47
C ASN A 97 -3.87 27.93 -10.58
N GLN A 98 -2.64 27.46 -10.39
CA GLN A 98 -2.37 26.34 -9.48
C GLN A 98 -2.58 26.75 -8.02
N LEU A 99 -2.14 27.95 -7.64
CA LEU A 99 -2.33 28.51 -6.31
C LEU A 99 -3.83 28.67 -5.99
N GLN A 100 -4.59 29.23 -6.93
CA GLN A 100 -6.04 29.39 -6.87
C GLN A 100 -6.74 28.04 -6.65
N SER A 101 -6.42 27.04 -7.48
CA SER A 101 -6.98 25.68 -7.34
C SER A 101 -6.59 25.03 -6.01
N CYS A 102 -5.39 25.29 -5.50
CA CYS A 102 -4.94 24.77 -4.21
C CYS A 102 -5.72 25.43 -3.06
N CYS A 103 -5.97 26.74 -3.13
CA CYS A 103 -6.80 27.46 -2.17
C CYS A 103 -8.26 26.96 -2.17
N GLU A 104 -8.86 26.74 -3.34
CA GLU A 104 -10.22 26.19 -3.45
C GLU A 104 -10.32 24.81 -2.81
N LYS A 105 -9.37 23.92 -3.12
CA LYS A 105 -9.30 22.58 -2.51
C LYS A 105 -9.06 22.63 -1.01
N LEU A 106 -8.23 23.56 -0.54
CA LEU A 106 -7.98 23.74 0.89
C LEU A 106 -9.26 24.21 1.61
N HIS A 107 -10.03 25.08 0.98
CA HIS A 107 -11.31 25.55 1.52
C HIS A 107 -12.35 24.43 1.56
N GLU A 108 -12.42 23.62 0.50
CA GLU A 108 -13.25 22.41 0.47
C GLU A 108 -12.87 21.44 1.60
N ILE A 109 -11.57 21.21 1.83
CA ILE A 109 -11.07 20.39 2.94
C ILE A 109 -11.46 20.99 4.30
N GLU A 110 -11.40 22.31 4.45
CA GLU A 110 -11.77 22.98 5.70
C GLU A 110 -13.27 22.84 6.00
N ASP A 111 -14.11 22.93 4.97
CA ASP A 111 -15.55 22.72 5.11
C ASP A 111 -15.88 21.25 5.39
N LEU A 112 -15.23 20.30 4.71
CA LEU A 112 -15.37 18.88 4.99
C LEU A 112 -14.90 18.52 6.41
N LYS A 113 -13.84 19.15 6.91
CA LYS A 113 -13.36 18.96 8.29
C LYS A 113 -14.41 19.32 9.32
N LYS A 114 -15.24 20.35 9.08
CA LYS A 114 -16.36 20.71 9.97
C LYS A 114 -17.38 19.58 10.05
N ILE A 115 -17.65 18.88 8.93
CA ILE A 115 -18.58 17.76 8.86
C ILE A 115 -17.99 16.51 9.53
N VAL A 116 -16.72 16.22 9.31
CA VAL A 116 -16.01 15.07 9.93
C VAL A 116 -15.91 15.22 11.45
N SER A 117 -15.85 16.46 11.94
CA SER A 117 -15.78 16.76 13.38
C SER A 117 -17.14 16.78 14.07
N THR A 118 -18.23 16.42 13.38
CA THR A 118 -19.56 16.37 13.99
C THR A 118 -19.67 15.25 15.02
N GLU A 119 -20.38 15.53 16.11
CA GLU A 119 -20.62 14.64 17.26
C GLU A 119 -21.00 13.19 16.89
N PRO A 120 -21.85 12.91 15.86
CA PRO A 120 -22.27 11.55 15.52
C PRO A 120 -21.14 10.64 15.03
N LEU A 121 -20.10 11.19 14.38
CA LEU A 121 -18.93 10.42 13.92
C LEU A 121 -17.98 10.09 15.08
N LYS A 122 -17.96 10.94 16.11
CA LYS A 122 -17.17 10.72 17.32
C LYS A 122 -17.76 9.60 18.19
N ASP A 123 -19.07 9.44 18.17
CA ASP A 123 -19.80 8.39 18.89
C ASP A 123 -19.82 7.04 18.15
N LEU A 124 -19.35 6.98 16.89
CA LEU A 124 -19.33 5.77 16.06
C LEU A 124 -18.65 4.56 16.75
N PRO A 125 -17.50 4.71 17.46
CA PRO A 125 -16.90 3.59 18.19
C PRO A 125 -17.81 3.07 19.31
N THR A 126 -18.52 3.97 20.01
CA THR A 126 -19.45 3.59 21.08
C THR A 126 -20.71 2.91 20.54
N LEU A 127 -21.21 3.36 19.39
CA LEU A 127 -22.32 2.74 18.69
C LEU A 127 -21.92 1.35 18.17
N SER A 128 -20.72 1.21 17.61
CA SER A 128 -20.16 -0.08 17.18
C SER A 128 -20.07 -1.08 18.35
N SER A 129 -19.54 -0.66 19.50
CA SER A 129 -19.49 -1.50 20.70
C SER A 129 -20.88 -1.92 21.22
N LYS A 130 -21.90 -1.06 21.07
CA LYS A 130 -23.30 -1.41 21.39
C LYS A 130 -23.96 -2.31 20.34
N MET A 131 -23.53 -2.21 19.08
CA MET A 131 -24.08 -2.99 17.98
C MET A 131 -23.54 -4.42 17.97
N GLN A 132 -22.31 -4.64 18.42
CA GLN A 132 -21.69 -5.97 18.53
C GLN A 132 -22.55 -7.01 19.28
N PRO A 133 -23.03 -6.77 20.53
CA PRO A 133 -23.89 -7.73 21.22
C PRO A 133 -25.27 -7.85 20.57
N LEU A 134 -25.77 -6.80 19.91
CA LEU A 134 -27.05 -6.86 19.19
C LEU A 134 -26.95 -7.76 17.96
N ILE A 135 -25.81 -7.75 17.26
CA ILE A 135 -25.54 -8.65 16.13
C ILE A 135 -25.55 -10.11 16.60
N GLU A 136 -24.93 -10.41 17.75
CA GLU A 136 -24.94 -11.76 18.33
C GLU A 136 -26.37 -12.22 18.66
N VAL A 137 -27.18 -11.36 19.29
CA VAL A 137 -28.59 -11.65 19.56
C VAL A 137 -29.38 -11.85 18.25
N GLN A 138 -29.12 -11.05 17.22
CA GLN A 138 -29.79 -11.16 15.94
C GLN A 138 -29.48 -12.48 15.23
N ILE A 139 -28.23 -12.96 15.32
CA ILE A 139 -27.83 -14.27 14.79
C ILE A 139 -28.61 -15.38 15.52
N ASN A 140 -28.65 -15.34 16.86
CA ASN A 140 -29.39 -16.33 17.65
C ASN A 140 -30.89 -16.35 17.31
N HIS A 141 -31.52 -15.18 17.19
CA HIS A 141 -32.93 -15.10 16.79
C HIS A 141 -33.18 -15.64 15.38
N GLN A 142 -32.23 -15.45 14.46
CA GLN A 142 -32.35 -15.98 13.11
C GLN A 142 -32.27 -17.52 13.12
N GLU A 143 -31.33 -18.10 13.86
CA GLU A 143 -31.21 -19.55 14.02
C GLU A 143 -32.46 -20.17 14.67
N GLU A 144 -32.99 -19.56 15.73
CA GLU A 144 -34.23 -20.01 16.37
C GLU A 144 -35.42 -19.96 15.41
N THR A 145 -35.55 -18.88 14.64
CA THR A 145 -36.63 -18.72 13.65
C THR A 145 -36.52 -19.76 12.54
N GLU A 146 -35.32 -20.02 12.02
CA GLU A 146 -35.08 -21.04 11.01
C GLU A 146 -35.39 -22.44 11.54
N HIS A 147 -34.99 -22.74 12.78
CA HIS A 147 -35.28 -24.01 13.43
C HIS A 147 -36.79 -24.22 13.60
N THR A 148 -37.52 -23.24 14.16
CA THR A 148 -38.97 -23.32 14.33
C THR A 148 -39.70 -23.41 12.98
N SER A 149 -39.26 -22.65 11.98
CA SER A 149 -39.79 -22.73 10.62
C SER A 149 -39.59 -24.14 10.02
N SER A 150 -38.42 -24.74 10.21
CA SER A 150 -38.14 -26.11 9.77
C SER A 150 -39.06 -27.14 10.47
N GLN A 151 -39.28 -26.99 11.78
CA GLN A 151 -40.20 -27.85 12.53
C GLN A 151 -41.65 -27.71 12.03
N LEU A 152 -42.11 -26.49 11.78
CA LEU A 152 -43.45 -26.23 11.25
C LEU A 152 -43.60 -26.85 9.86
N ASN A 153 -42.63 -26.66 8.97
CA ASN A 153 -42.65 -27.27 7.64
C ASN A 153 -42.67 -28.80 7.69
N LYS A 154 -41.93 -29.42 8.61
CA LYS A 154 -42.00 -30.87 8.84
C LYS A 154 -43.38 -31.31 9.31
N LEU A 155 -43.98 -30.58 10.25
CA LEU A 155 -45.33 -30.85 10.74
C LEU A 155 -46.37 -30.71 9.63
N LEU A 156 -46.27 -29.67 8.80
CA LEU A 156 -47.13 -29.45 7.65
C LEU A 156 -46.99 -30.58 6.62
N SER A 157 -45.77 -31.06 6.38
CA SER A 157 -45.50 -32.20 5.52
C SER A 157 -46.13 -33.49 6.05
N HIS A 158 -46.02 -33.74 7.36
CA HIS A 158 -46.69 -34.88 8.00
C HIS A 158 -48.22 -34.78 7.91
N TYR A 159 -48.78 -33.61 8.18
CA TYR A 159 -50.21 -33.36 8.04
C TYR A 159 -50.68 -33.62 6.60
N ASN A 160 -49.99 -33.06 5.60
CA ASN A 160 -50.30 -33.27 4.18
C ASN A 160 -50.22 -34.75 3.78
N ASN A 161 -49.23 -35.50 4.31
CA ASN A 161 -49.14 -36.94 4.10
C ASN A 161 -50.34 -37.69 4.70
N ILE A 162 -50.71 -37.38 5.93
CA ILE A 162 -51.87 -37.99 6.60
C ILE A 162 -53.15 -37.71 5.81
N VAL A 163 -53.37 -36.45 5.38
CA VAL A 163 -54.54 -36.08 4.58
C VAL A 163 -54.55 -36.82 3.24
N SER A 164 -53.41 -36.92 2.56
CA SER A 164 -53.31 -37.67 1.29
C SER A 164 -53.61 -39.16 1.48
N MET A 165 -53.10 -39.76 2.57
CA MET A 165 -53.36 -41.17 2.89
C MET A 165 -54.82 -41.41 3.25
N LEU A 166 -55.42 -40.54 4.07
CA LEU A 166 -56.86 -40.60 4.38
C LEU A 166 -57.71 -40.46 3.12
N SER A 167 -57.40 -39.50 2.25
CA SER A 167 -58.12 -39.34 0.98
C SER A 167 -58.04 -40.58 0.10
N LYS A 168 -56.87 -41.23 0.01
CA LYS A 168 -56.73 -42.52 -0.70
C LYS A 168 -57.57 -43.61 -0.04
N GLN A 169 -57.55 -43.70 1.29
CA GLN A 169 -58.32 -44.71 2.02
C GLN A 169 -59.83 -44.52 1.83
N PHE A 170 -60.31 -43.29 1.81
CA PHE A 170 -61.72 -42.99 1.52
C PHE A 170 -62.10 -43.39 0.09
N ILE A 171 -61.24 -43.14 -0.90
CA ILE A 171 -61.47 -43.59 -2.28
C ILE A 171 -61.50 -45.12 -2.36
N GLU A 172 -60.61 -45.83 -1.66
CA GLU A 172 -60.64 -47.29 -1.63
C GLU A 172 -61.92 -47.83 -0.98
N TRP A 173 -62.35 -47.24 0.14
CA TRP A 173 -63.60 -47.62 0.79
C TRP A 173 -64.81 -47.34 -0.10
N ASP A 174 -64.85 -46.21 -0.79
CA ASP A 174 -65.91 -45.85 -1.73
C ASP A 174 -65.97 -46.83 -2.92
N ASN A 175 -64.81 -47.22 -3.46
CA ASN A 175 -64.73 -48.25 -4.50
C ASN A 175 -65.21 -49.63 -4.02
N ILE A 176 -64.87 -50.02 -2.80
CA ILE A 176 -65.33 -51.29 -2.21
C ILE A 176 -66.84 -51.24 -1.99
N LEU A 177 -67.37 -50.13 -1.49
CA LEU A 177 -68.81 -49.93 -1.28
C LEU A 177 -69.56 -49.99 -2.61
N THR A 178 -69.11 -49.24 -3.62
CA THR A 178 -69.70 -49.24 -4.97
C THR A 178 -69.69 -50.64 -5.59
N ARG A 179 -68.61 -51.42 -5.42
CA ARG A 179 -68.55 -52.82 -5.91
C ARG A 179 -69.58 -53.70 -5.22
N MET A 180 -69.74 -53.57 -3.90
CA MET A 180 -70.75 -54.33 -3.15
C MET A 180 -72.16 -53.94 -3.55
N GLU A 181 -72.43 -52.64 -3.79
CA GLU A 181 -73.72 -52.17 -4.28
C GLU A 181 -74.05 -52.76 -5.65
N VAL A 182 -73.08 -52.77 -6.59
CA VAL A 182 -73.25 -53.38 -7.91
C VAL A 182 -73.45 -54.90 -7.85
N ASP A 183 -72.74 -55.62 -6.97
CA ASP A 183 -72.97 -57.07 -6.77
C ASP A 183 -74.36 -57.34 -6.17
N LEU A 184 -74.86 -56.44 -5.32
CA LEU A 184 -76.22 -56.51 -4.79
C LEU A 184 -77.28 -56.25 -5.87
N ASP A 185 -77.02 -55.30 -6.77
CA ASP A 185 -77.95 -54.89 -7.85
C ASP A 185 -77.94 -55.88 -9.03
N THR A 186 -76.84 -56.61 -9.23
CA THR A 186 -76.70 -57.65 -10.28
C THR A 186 -77.16 -59.03 -9.84
N LYS A 187 -77.50 -59.24 -8.57
CA LYS A 187 -78.30 -60.38 -8.13
C LYS A 187 -79.78 -60.07 -8.37
N PRO A 188 -80.42 -60.60 -9.43
CA PRO A 188 -81.87 -60.54 -9.50
C PRO A 188 -82.45 -61.24 -8.28
N LEU A 189 -83.49 -60.63 -7.71
CA LEU A 189 -84.41 -61.28 -6.78
C LEU A 189 -85.07 -62.47 -7.49
N GLU A 190 -84.40 -63.62 -7.50
CA GLU A 190 -84.96 -64.96 -7.74
C GLU A 190 -84.31 -65.99 -6.82
#